data_AF-A0A7J9KMV0-F1
#
_entry.id   AF-A0A7J9KMV0-F1
#
_cell.length_a   1.000
_cell.length_b   1.000
_cell.length_c   1.000
_cell.angle_alpha   90.00
_cell.angle_beta   90.00
_cell.angle_gamma   90.00
#
_symmetry.space_group_name_H-M   'P 1'
#
loop_
_entity.id
_entity.type
_entity.pdbx_description
1 polymer ?
#
loop_
_entity_poly.entity_id
_entity_poly.type
_entity_poly.pdbx_seq_one_letter_code
_entity_poly.pdbx_strand_id
1 'polypeptide(L)'
;MVNVKVIVENFEATSRDHTKMKLRETQRRLALEMNVNVNMTMCRRAKKMLKDKLAENFVEEFFILCDYADELRLQNPGSTIKMVVNRGTPKSPPHFKRFYVCFEALKRGWKEGCRLILSLDGCFLKGPFKGEMLFAVGRDGNN
;
A
#
# COMPACT_ATOMS: atom_id res chain seq x y z
N MET A 1 7.96 -31.32 -13.81
CA MET A 1 8.04 -31.31 -12.33
C MET A 1 7.80 -29.87 -11.86
N VAL A 2 6.77 -29.62 -11.05
CA VAL A 2 6.50 -28.27 -10.56
C VAL A 2 7.58 -27.86 -9.58
N ASN A 3 8.15 -26.67 -9.76
CA ASN A 3 9.14 -26.09 -8.86
C ASN A 3 8.56 -24.85 -8.17
N VAL A 4 9.27 -24.35 -7.17
CA VAL A 4 8.79 -23.22 -6.34
C VAL A 4 8.61 -21.93 -7.16
N LYS A 5 9.44 -21.70 -8.19
CA LYS A 5 9.36 -20.47 -9.01
C LYS A 5 8.07 -20.44 -9.85
N VAL A 6 7.71 -21.55 -10.48
CA VAL A 6 6.47 -21.67 -11.26
C VAL A 6 5.24 -21.45 -10.38
N ILE A 7 5.27 -21.87 -9.10
CA ILE A 7 4.19 -21.61 -8.14
C ILE A 7 4.11 -20.11 -7.82
N VAL A 8 5.25 -19.46 -7.60
CA VAL A 8 5.31 -18.02 -7.28
C VAL A 8 4.73 -17.19 -8.43
N GLU A 9 5.12 -17.47 -9.67
CA GLU A 9 4.65 -16.75 -10.86
C GLU A 9 3.13 -16.87 -11.05
N ASN A 10 2.58 -18.07 -10.93
CA ASN A 10 1.14 -18.29 -11.12
C ASN A 10 0.28 -17.81 -9.94
N PHE A 11 0.84 -17.74 -8.73
CA PHE A 11 0.07 -17.44 -7.52
C PHE A 11 0.30 -16.03 -6.96
N GLU A 12 1.11 -15.21 -7.64
CA GLU A 12 1.44 -13.86 -7.18
C GLU A 12 0.19 -12.98 -7.02
N ALA A 13 -0.69 -12.95 -8.03
CA ALA A 13 -1.93 -12.18 -7.99
C ALA A 13 -2.86 -12.66 -6.86
N THR A 14 -3.13 -13.96 -6.81
CA THR A 14 -3.98 -14.58 -5.77
C THR A 14 -3.46 -14.34 -4.35
N SER A 15 -2.12 -14.29 -4.18
CA SER A 15 -1.50 -14.01 -2.89
C SER A 15 -1.64 -12.54 -2.47
N ARG A 16 -1.74 -11.59 -3.40
CA ARG A 16 -1.95 -10.16 -3.10
C ARG A 16 -3.35 -9.92 -2.54
N ASP A 17 -4.37 -10.53 -3.15
CA ASP A 17 -5.77 -10.36 -2.73
C ASP A 17 -6.11 -11.12 -1.43
N HIS A 18 -5.38 -12.20 -1.15
CA HIS A 18 -5.66 -13.10 -0.03
C HIS A 18 -4.45 -13.30 0.90
N THR A 19 -3.84 -12.21 1.35
CA THR A 19 -2.66 -12.22 2.24
C THR A 19 -2.79 -13.07 3.52
N LYS A 20 -4.03 -13.26 4.02
CA LYS A 20 -4.34 -14.04 5.23
C LYS A 20 -4.69 -15.51 4.98
N MET A 21 -4.68 -15.99 3.74
CA MET A 21 -5.05 -17.37 3.40
C MET A 21 -4.22 -18.39 4.19
N LYS A 22 -4.85 -19.44 4.73
CA LYS A 22 -4.13 -20.49 5.48
C LYS A 22 -3.29 -21.34 4.52
N LEU A 23 -2.17 -21.87 5.00
CA LEU A 23 -1.24 -22.63 4.13
C LEU A 23 -1.89 -23.88 3.49
N ARG A 24 -2.77 -24.58 4.21
CA ARG A 24 -3.55 -25.71 3.67
C ARG A 24 -4.52 -25.29 2.57
N GLU A 25 -5.12 -24.13 2.72
CA GLU A 25 -6.02 -23.57 1.71
C GLU A 25 -5.24 -23.14 0.46
N THR A 26 -4.07 -22.53 0.65
CA THR A 26 -3.13 -22.22 -0.42
C THR A 26 -2.71 -23.49 -1.17
N GLN A 27 -2.38 -24.57 -0.47
CA GLN A 27 -2.04 -25.85 -1.11
C GLN A 27 -3.21 -26.39 -1.93
N ARG A 28 -4.43 -26.37 -1.38
CA ARG A 28 -5.62 -26.86 -2.09
C ARG A 28 -5.89 -26.05 -3.36
N ARG A 29 -5.80 -24.72 -3.29
CA ARG A 29 -5.98 -23.86 -4.47
C ARG A 29 -4.91 -24.10 -5.52
N LEU A 30 -3.64 -24.13 -5.13
CA LEU A 30 -2.54 -24.43 -6.05
C LEU A 30 -2.71 -25.79 -6.74
N ALA A 31 -3.17 -26.81 -5.99
CA ALA A 31 -3.41 -28.12 -6.55
C ALA A 31 -4.56 -28.12 -7.57
N LEU A 32 -5.62 -27.34 -7.33
CA LEU A 32 -6.76 -27.18 -8.24
C LEU A 32 -6.39 -26.35 -9.48
N GLU A 33 -5.75 -25.21 -9.30
CA GLU A 33 -5.40 -24.26 -10.38
C GLU A 33 -4.32 -24.82 -11.31
N MET A 34 -3.32 -25.52 -10.76
CA MET A 34 -2.20 -26.06 -11.54
C MET A 34 -2.38 -27.53 -11.93
N ASN A 35 -3.47 -28.17 -11.50
CA ASN A 35 -3.77 -29.59 -11.71
C ASN A 35 -2.62 -30.54 -11.36
N VAL A 36 -1.90 -30.24 -10.27
CA VAL A 36 -0.72 -30.98 -9.80
C VAL A 36 -0.73 -31.14 -8.28
N ASN A 37 -0.21 -32.25 -7.77
CA ASN A 37 -0.04 -32.41 -6.34
C ASN A 37 1.14 -31.57 -5.83
N VAL A 38 0.86 -30.57 -4.99
CA VAL A 38 1.88 -29.66 -4.45
C VAL A 38 2.20 -30.02 -3.01
N ASN A 39 3.48 -30.22 -2.70
CA ASN A 39 3.93 -30.48 -1.34
C ASN A 39 3.80 -29.23 -0.45
N MET A 40 3.34 -29.40 0.78
CA MET A 40 3.23 -28.34 1.80
C MET A 40 4.52 -27.53 1.98
N THR A 41 5.69 -28.19 1.94
CA THR A 41 7.00 -27.54 2.06
C THR A 41 7.25 -26.58 0.89
N MET A 42 6.79 -26.92 -0.31
CA MET A 42 6.87 -26.04 -1.48
C MET A 42 5.94 -24.85 -1.33
N CYS A 43 4.70 -25.05 -0.87
CA CYS A 43 3.76 -23.95 -0.58
C CYS A 43 4.35 -22.97 0.44
N ARG A 44 5.01 -23.48 1.50
CA ARG A 44 5.66 -22.63 2.51
C ARG A 44 6.79 -21.80 1.91
N ARG A 45 7.65 -22.41 1.08
CA ARG A 45 8.76 -21.74 0.40
C ARG A 45 8.25 -20.70 -0.61
N ALA A 46 7.26 -21.04 -1.41
CA ALA A 46 6.64 -20.12 -2.37
C ALA A 46 6.01 -18.92 -1.66
N LYS A 47 5.26 -19.16 -0.58
CA LYS A 47 4.66 -18.09 0.21
C LYS A 47 5.69 -17.17 0.87
N LYS A 48 6.83 -17.71 1.29
CA LYS A 48 7.95 -16.89 1.79
C LYS A 48 8.51 -16.01 0.66
N MET A 49 8.83 -16.62 -0.48
CA MET A 49 9.39 -15.92 -1.64
C MET A 49 8.48 -14.80 -2.15
N LEU A 50 7.17 -15.04 -2.19
CA LEU A 50 6.16 -14.02 -2.52
C LEU A 50 6.14 -12.87 -1.52
N LYS A 51 6.26 -13.16 -0.22
CA LYS A 51 6.33 -12.12 0.81
C LYS A 51 7.59 -11.27 0.69
N ASP A 52 8.72 -11.91 0.43
CA ASP A 52 10.01 -11.23 0.29
C ASP A 52 9.99 -10.32 -0.95
N LYS A 53 9.52 -10.83 -2.10
CA LYS A 53 9.33 -10.03 -3.32
C LYS A 53 8.38 -8.85 -3.13
N LEU A 54 7.26 -9.05 -2.44
CA LEU A 54 6.34 -7.96 -2.11
C LEU A 54 7.02 -6.90 -1.24
N ALA A 55 7.78 -7.31 -0.23
CA ALA A 55 8.48 -6.38 0.65
C ALA A 55 9.51 -5.53 -0.10
N GLU A 56 10.25 -6.12 -1.04
CA GLU A 56 11.19 -5.40 -1.91
C GLU A 56 10.48 -4.34 -2.76
N ASN A 57 9.37 -4.69 -3.42
CA ASN A 57 8.59 -3.74 -4.21
C ASN A 57 8.14 -2.52 -3.39
N PHE A 58 7.68 -2.72 -2.16
CA PHE A 58 7.25 -1.63 -1.31
C PHE A 58 8.39 -0.66 -0.96
N VAL A 59 9.63 -1.15 -0.80
CA VAL A 59 10.78 -0.27 -0.53
C VAL A 59 10.95 0.72 -1.67
N GLU A 60 10.91 0.23 -2.91
CA GLU A 60 10.99 1.06 -4.12
C GLU A 60 9.82 2.05 -4.20
N GLU A 61 8.59 1.59 -3.96
CA GLU A 61 7.39 2.44 -3.94
C GLU A 61 7.49 3.57 -2.90
N PHE A 62 7.99 3.29 -1.69
CA PHE A 62 8.18 4.30 -0.65
C PHE A 62 9.27 5.33 -1.04
N PHE A 63 10.29 4.94 -1.80
CA PHE A 63 11.27 5.88 -2.33
C PHE A 63 10.65 6.84 -3.34
N ILE A 64 9.80 6.33 -4.25
CA ILE A 64 9.10 7.13 -5.27
C ILE A 64 8.16 8.18 -4.64
N LEU A 65 7.61 7.91 -3.44
CA LEU A 65 6.74 8.88 -2.76
C LEU A 65 7.43 10.23 -2.45
N CYS A 66 8.76 10.24 -2.29
CA CYS A 66 9.50 11.48 -2.12
C CYS A 66 9.47 12.32 -3.40
N ASP A 67 9.79 11.72 -4.54
CA ASP A 67 9.76 12.36 -5.85
C ASP A 67 8.33 12.81 -6.18
N TYR A 68 7.34 11.98 -5.88
CA TYR A 68 5.93 12.33 -6.04
C TYR A 68 5.51 13.53 -5.17
N ALA A 69 5.99 13.60 -3.93
CA ALA A 69 5.72 14.75 -3.07
C ALA A 69 6.34 16.04 -3.63
N ASP A 70 7.52 15.96 -4.24
CA ASP A 70 8.17 17.10 -4.91
C ASP A 70 7.42 17.52 -6.17
N GLU A 71 6.98 16.56 -6.99
CA GLU A 71 6.16 16.85 -8.17
C GLU A 71 4.83 17.50 -7.79
N LEU A 72 4.17 17.02 -6.73
CA LEU A 72 2.93 17.64 -6.23
C LEU A 72 3.15 19.09 -5.77
N ARG A 73 4.28 19.40 -5.15
CA ARG A 73 4.63 20.77 -4.75
C ARG A 73 4.85 21.67 -5.97
N LEU A 74 5.53 21.14 -6.99
CA LEU A 74 5.83 21.87 -8.21
C LEU A 74 4.56 22.19 -9.01
N GLN A 75 3.70 21.18 -9.22
CA GLN A 75 2.50 21.32 -10.06
C GLN A 75 1.32 21.99 -9.35
N ASN A 76 1.31 22.03 -8.02
CA ASN A 76 0.21 22.60 -7.25
C ASN A 76 0.71 23.68 -6.26
N PRO A 77 1.21 24.83 -6.76
CA PRO A 77 1.54 25.97 -5.91
C PRO A 77 0.39 26.31 -4.96
N GLY A 78 0.71 26.75 -3.74
CA GLY A 78 -0.27 27.06 -2.68
C GLY A 78 -0.80 25.84 -1.92
N SER A 79 -0.65 24.62 -2.45
CA SER A 79 -1.02 23.38 -1.74
C SER A 79 -0.05 23.06 -0.61
N THR A 80 -0.55 22.40 0.44
CA THR A 80 0.26 21.96 1.58
C THR A 80 0.63 20.49 1.43
N ILE A 81 1.89 20.22 1.05
CA ILE A 81 2.43 18.87 0.85
C ILE A 81 3.57 18.62 1.84
N LYS A 82 3.39 17.72 2.81
CA LYS A 82 4.39 17.40 3.85
C LYS A 82 4.73 15.92 3.83
N MET A 83 5.97 15.60 3.48
CA MET A 83 6.54 14.26 3.60
C MET A 83 7.46 14.23 4.82
N VAL A 84 7.23 13.28 5.73
CA VAL A 84 8.05 13.11 6.93
C VAL A 84 8.62 11.70 6.96
N VAL A 85 9.94 11.62 7.10
CA VAL A 85 10.70 10.38 7.28
C VAL A 85 11.42 10.42 8.62
N ASN A 86 11.59 9.26 9.24
CA ASN A 86 12.44 9.08 10.41
C ASN A 86 13.79 8.48 9.97
N ARG A 87 14.86 8.79 10.70
CA ARG A 87 16.16 8.12 10.59
C ARG A 87 16.63 7.77 12.00
N GLY A 88 17.02 6.52 12.23
CA GLY A 88 17.57 6.11 13.54
C GLY A 88 18.93 6.73 13.81
N THR A 89 19.77 6.81 12.76
CA THR A 89 21.04 7.53 12.74
C THR A 89 21.18 8.30 11.42
N PRO A 90 22.07 9.31 11.32
CA PRO A 90 22.26 10.05 10.06
C PRO A 90 22.61 9.17 8.85
N LYS A 91 23.26 8.02 9.08
CA LYS A 91 23.64 7.04 8.05
C LYS A 91 22.56 5.99 7.77
N SER A 92 21.49 5.93 8.58
CA SER A 92 20.42 4.96 8.37
C SER A 92 19.56 5.33 7.15
N PRO A 93 19.04 4.34 6.42
CA PRO A 93 18.02 4.58 5.41
C PRO A 93 16.82 5.36 6.01
N PRO A 94 16.21 6.28 5.25
CA PRO A 94 14.99 6.94 5.70
C PRO A 94 13.85 5.93 5.80
N HIS A 95 13.11 5.99 6.89
CA HIS A 95 11.87 5.24 7.08
C HIS A 95 10.68 6.17 6.97
N PHE A 96 9.71 5.82 6.13
CA PHE A 96 8.45 6.53 6.03
C PHE A 96 7.77 6.69 7.40
N LYS A 97 7.34 7.91 7.73
CA LYS A 97 6.56 8.19 8.95
C LYS A 97 5.13 8.60 8.61
N ARG A 98 4.98 9.59 7.72
CA ARG A 98 3.69 10.12 7.31
C ARG A 98 3.82 10.98 6.07
N PHE A 99 2.76 10.98 5.28
CA PHE A 99 2.58 11.88 4.15
C PHE A 99 1.24 12.60 4.29
N TYR A 100 1.28 13.92 4.16
CA TYR A 100 0.10 14.78 4.23
C TYR A 100 0.00 15.61 2.97
N VAL A 101 -1.19 15.62 2.39
CA VAL A 101 -1.53 16.35 1.17
C VAL A 101 -2.83 17.11 1.42
N CYS A 102 -2.80 18.43 1.20
CA CYS A 102 -3.98 19.26 1.18
C CYS A 102 -3.87 20.25 0.01
N PHE A 103 -4.64 20.00 -1.04
CA PHE A 103 -4.66 20.84 -2.22
C PHE A 103 -5.32 22.19 -1.91
N GLU A 104 -4.72 23.26 -2.41
CA GLU A 104 -5.27 24.61 -2.23
C GLU A 104 -6.67 24.73 -2.81
N ALA A 105 -6.87 24.19 -4.01
CA ALA A 105 -8.17 24.20 -4.68
C ALA A 105 -9.27 23.56 -3.82
N LEU A 106 -8.99 22.42 -3.18
CA LEU A 106 -9.94 21.75 -2.28
C LEU A 106 -10.20 22.57 -1.02
N LYS A 107 -9.13 23.10 -0.40
CA LYS A 107 -9.24 23.96 0.79
C LYS A 107 -10.09 25.21 0.51
N ARG A 108 -9.89 25.84 -0.66
CA ARG A 108 -10.62 27.04 -1.08
C ARG A 108 -12.07 26.73 -1.42
N GLY A 109 -12.30 25.70 -2.26
CA GLY A 109 -13.64 25.27 -2.63
C GLY A 109 -14.49 24.86 -1.43
N TRP A 110 -13.90 24.19 -0.44
CA TRP A 110 -14.62 23.88 0.81
C TRP A 110 -15.01 25.15 1.59
N LYS A 111 -14.09 26.10 1.75
CA LYS A 111 -14.37 27.35 2.47
C LYS A 111 -15.42 28.23 1.78
N GLU A 112 -15.40 28.27 0.46
CA GLU A 112 -16.25 29.18 -0.34
C GLU A 112 -17.61 28.57 -0.68
N GLY A 113 -17.69 27.26 -0.89
CA GLY A 113 -18.90 26.62 -1.44
C GLY A 113 -19.47 25.45 -0.66
N CYS A 114 -18.78 24.94 0.36
CA CYS A 114 -19.27 23.83 1.18
C CYS A 114 -19.81 24.31 2.52
N ARG A 115 -20.52 23.42 3.22
CA ARG A 115 -20.85 23.63 4.63
C ARG A 115 -19.58 23.54 5.46
N LEU A 116 -19.49 24.36 6.50
CA LEU A 116 -18.36 24.37 7.44
C LEU A 116 -18.38 23.17 8.40
N ILE A 117 -18.64 21.99 7.86
CA ILE A 117 -18.60 20.70 8.52
C ILE A 117 -17.52 19.90 7.81
N LEU A 118 -16.53 19.46 8.58
CA LEU A 118 -15.44 18.60 8.13
C LEU A 118 -15.45 17.34 8.99
N SER A 119 -15.60 16.19 8.35
CA SER A 119 -15.44 14.89 9.00
C SER A 119 -14.07 14.32 8.66
N LEU A 120 -13.49 13.57 9.59
CA LEU A 120 -12.27 12.80 9.37
C LEU A 120 -12.65 11.32 9.44
N ASP A 121 -12.39 10.60 8.36
CA ASP A 121 -12.52 9.14 8.32
C ASP A 121 -11.16 8.50 8.05
N GLY A 122 -11.04 7.22 8.35
CA GLY A 122 -9.81 6.50 8.09
C GLY A 122 -9.94 5.00 8.08
N CYS A 123 -8.97 4.36 7.42
CA CYS A 123 -8.88 2.91 7.38
C CYS A 123 -7.47 2.43 7.67
N PHE A 124 -7.37 1.22 8.23
CA PHE A 124 -6.09 0.55 8.41
C PHE A 124 -5.64 -0.07 7.08
N LEU A 125 -4.42 0.25 6.67
CA LEU A 125 -3.81 -0.34 5.49
C LEU A 125 -3.53 -1.82 5.72
N LYS A 126 -3.92 -2.64 4.73
CA LYS A 126 -3.62 -4.07 4.70
C LYS A 126 -2.36 -4.26 3.87
N GLY A 127 -1.28 -4.66 4.52
CA GLY A 127 -0.02 -4.89 3.85
C GLY A 127 1.03 -5.44 4.82
N PRO A 128 2.24 -5.77 4.31
CA PRO A 128 3.37 -6.11 5.16
C PRO A 128 3.76 -4.93 6.06
N PHE A 129 3.56 -3.70 5.59
CA PHE A 129 3.72 -2.48 6.35
C PHE A 129 2.35 -2.03 6.84
N LYS A 130 2.17 -2.03 8.17
CA LYS A 130 0.94 -1.52 8.79
C LYS A 130 0.93 0.00 8.71
N GLY A 131 -0.26 0.57 8.63
CA GLY A 131 -0.44 2.02 8.64
C GLY A 131 -1.91 2.39 8.67
N GLU A 132 -2.16 3.68 8.72
CA GLU A 132 -3.48 4.29 8.70
C GLU A 132 -3.54 5.28 7.55
N MET A 133 -4.63 5.25 6.80
CA MET A 133 -4.95 6.24 5.79
C MET A 133 -6.12 7.06 6.29
N LEU A 134 -5.94 8.37 6.39
CA LEU A 134 -6.95 9.31 6.87
C LEU A 134 -7.40 10.21 5.73
N PHE A 135 -8.70 10.49 5.68
CA PHE A 135 -9.33 11.34 4.68
C PHE A 135 -10.22 12.37 5.36
N ALA A 136 -10.07 13.64 4.95
CA ALA A 136 -10.98 14.70 5.35
C ALA A 136 -12.12 14.79 4.32
N VAL A 137 -13.36 14.70 4.77
CA VAL A 137 -14.57 14.76 3.95
C VAL A 137 -15.39 15.98 4.34
N GLY A 138 -15.65 16.85 3.37
CA GLY A 138 -16.57 17.97 3.52
C GLY A 138 -17.96 17.62 2.98
N ARG A 139 -18.99 18.34 3.44
CA ARG A 139 -20.34 18.26 2.86
C ARG A 139 -20.59 19.52 2.04
N ASP A 140 -21.03 19.35 0.81
CA ASP A 140 -21.38 20.48 -0.06
C ASP A 140 -22.69 21.16 0.37
N GLY A 141 -22.99 22.29 -0.29
CA GLY A 141 -24.18 23.09 0.01
C GLY A 141 -25.51 22.44 -0.41
N ASN A 142 -25.46 21.57 -1.42
CA ASN A 142 -26.65 20.95 -2.01
C ASN A 142 -27.24 19.89 -1.07
N ASN A 143 -28.57 19.87 -0.97
CA ASN A 143 -29.34 18.87 -0.23
C ASN A 143 -29.66 17.69 -1.15
#